data_AF-A0A5C0DZZ4-F1
#
_entry.id   AF-A0A5C0DZZ4-F1
#
_cell.length_a   1.000
_cell.length_b   1.000
_cell.length_c   1.000
_cell.angle_alpha   90.00
_cell.angle_beta   90.00
_cell.angle_gamma   90.00
#
_symmetry.space_group_name_H-M   'P 1'
#
loop_
_entity.id
_entity.type
_entity.pdbx_description
1 polymer ?
#
loop_
_entity_poly.entity_id
_entity_poly.type
_entity_poly.pdbx_seq_one_letter_code
_entity_poly.pdbx_strand_id
1 'polypeptide(L)' 'MQKVIEDSTLTAIVPNHLSVKLGTLMSIIRQSQLPRSLFE' A
#
# COMPACT_ATOMS: atom_id res chain seq x y z
N MET A 1 -3.59 0.54 -5.17
CA MET A 1 -2.47 -0.30 -5.67
C MET A 1 -2.89 -1.75 -5.62
N GLN A 2 -2.36 -2.59 -6.51
CA GLN A 2 -2.66 -4.03 -6.50
C GLN A 2 -1.37 -4.81 -6.78
N LYS A 3 -1.09 -5.83 -5.97
CA LYS A 3 0.02 -6.76 -6.18
C LYS A 3 -0.54 -8.17 -6.31
N VAL A 4 -0.14 -8.89 -7.36
CA VAL A 4 -0.43 -10.32 -7.52
C VAL A 4 0.59 -11.11 -6.67
N ILE A 5 0.09 -12.03 -5.86
CA ILE A 5 0.84 -13.07 -5.15
C ILE A 5 0.44 -14.43 -5.71
N GLU A 6 1.20 -15.48 -5.39
CA GLU A 6 1.13 -16.82 -6.01
C GLU A 6 -0.30 -17.28 -6.36
N ASP A 7 -1.23 -17.22 -5.39
CA ASP A 7 -2.62 -17.67 -5.58
C ASP A 7 -3.67 -16.57 -5.30
N SER A 8 -3.28 -15.29 -5.18
CA SER A 8 -4.21 -14.22 -4.79
C SER A 8 -3.74 -12.83 -5.22
N THR A 9 -4.58 -11.82 -4.97
CA THR A 9 -4.24 -10.41 -5.17
C THR A 9 -4.39 -9.65 -3.88
N LEU A 10 -3.32 -8.97 -3.48
CA LEU A 10 -3.35 -8.04 -2.38
C LEU A 10 -3.64 -6.64 -2.93
N THR A 11 -4.85 -6.15 -2.62
CA THR A 11 -5.34 -4.86 -3.06
C THR A 11 -5.38 -3.90 -1.87
N ALA A 12 -4.61 -2.82 -1.93
CA ALA A 12 -4.68 -1.76 -0.93
C ALA A 12 -5.42 -0.54 -1.49
N ILE A 13 -6.44 -0.08 -0.75
CA ILE A 13 -7.14 1.16 -1.02
C ILE A 13 -6.19 2.30 -0.66
N VAL A 14 -5.82 3.09 -1.67
CA VAL A 14 -4.95 4.25 -1.50
C VAL A 14 -5.79 5.50 -1.81
N PRO A 15 -5.78 6.53 -0.96
CA PRO A 15 -6.54 7.75 -1.24
C PRO A 15 -6.00 8.44 -2.51
N ASN A 16 -6.93 8.92 -3.34
CA ASN A 16 -6.60 9.61 -4.58
C ASN A 16 -6.38 11.12 -4.33
N HIS A 17 -5.20 11.47 -3.83
CA HIS A 17 -4.76 12.84 -3.59
C HIS A 17 -3.29 13.01 -3.96
N LEU A 18 -2.85 14.24 -4.24
CA LEU A 18 -1.48 14.55 -4.67
C LEU A 18 -0.40 14.15 -3.65
N SER A 19 -0.73 14.10 -2.36
CA SER A 19 0.21 13.74 -1.30
C SER A 19 -0.46 12.92 -0.20
N VAL A 20 0.12 11.78 0.14
CA VAL A 20 -0.30 10.94 1.27
C VAL A 20 0.40 11.43 2.54
N LYS A 21 -0.35 11.72 3.60
CA LYS A 21 0.25 12.01 4.91
C LYS A 21 1.02 10.78 5.41
N LEU A 22 2.13 11.01 6.12
CA LEU A 22 3.01 9.93 6.60
C LEU A 22 2.25 8.86 7.41
N GLY A 23 1.33 9.26 8.30
CA GLY A 23 0.53 8.31 9.08
C GLY A 23 -0.38 7.43 8.21
N THR A 24 -0.98 8.00 7.17
CA THR A 24 -1.80 7.27 6.20
C THR A 24 -0.93 6.32 5.38
N LEU A 25 0.23 6.77 4.92
CA LEU A 25 1.20 5.93 4.20
C LEU A 25 1.63 4.73 5.07
N MET A 26 1.97 4.97 6.34
CA MET A 26 2.33 3.92 7.30
C MET A 26 1.19 2.94 7.55
N SER A 27 -0.06 3.41 7.64
CA SER A 27 -1.23 2.53 7.75
C SER A 27 -1.38 1.64 6.52
N ILE A 28 -1.21 2.20 5.32
CA ILE A 28 -1.31 1.45 4.06
C ILE A 28 -0.20 0.39 4.00
N ILE A 29 1.05 0.75 4.32
CA ILE A 29 2.18 -0.20 4.37
C ILE A 29 1.85 -1.35 5.32
N ARG A 30 1.42 -1.05 6.55
CA ARG A 30 1.05 -2.06 7.56
C ARG A 30 -0.10 -2.96 7.10
N GLN A 31 -1.14 -2.38 6.51
CA GLN A 31 -2.32 -3.11 6.03
C GLN A 31 -2.02 -3.97 4.80
N SER A 32 -1.11 -3.48 3.95
CA SER A 32 -0.72 -4.19 2.73
C SER A 32 0.23 -5.37 2.99
N GLN A 33 0.86 -5.43 4.17
CA GLN A 33 1.93 -6.40 4.46
C GLN A 33 3.07 -6.39 3.43
N LEU A 34 3.23 -5.28 2.71
CA LEU A 34 4.28 -5.11 1.70
C LEU A 34 5.50 -4.41 2.30
N PRO A 35 6.72 -4.69 1.80
CA PRO A 35 7.90 -3.96 2.18
C PRO A 35 7.75 -2.46 1.92
N ARG A 36 8.18 -1.63 2.87
CA ARG A 36 8.17 -0.17 2.76
C ARG A 36 8.89 0.33 1.50
N SER A 37 9.93 -0.38 1.05
CA SER A 37 10.69 -0.04 -0.16
C SER A 37 9.86 -0.04 -1.45
N LEU A 38 8.66 -0.63 -1.45
CA LEU A 38 7.74 -0.58 -2.59
C LEU A 38 6.89 0.70 -2.63
N PHE A 39 7.04 1.59 -1.65
CA PHE A 39 6.28 2.83 -1.48
C PHE A 39 7.13 4.10 -1.58
N GLU A 40 8.44 3.95 -1.81
CA GLU A 40 9.38 5.04 -2.10
C GLU A 40 9.46 5.27 -3.62
#